data_AF-A0A7Y9VZB8-F1
#
_entry.id   AF-A0A7Y9VZB8-F1
#
_cell.length_a   1.000
_cell.length_b   1.000
_cell.length_c   1.000
_cell.angle_alpha   90.00
_cell.angle_beta   90.00
_cell.angle_gamma   90.00
#
_symmetry.space_group_name_H-M   'P 1'
#
loop_
_entity.id
_entity.type
_entity.pdbx_description
1 polymer ?
#
loop_
_entity_poly.entity_id
_entity_poly.type
_entity_poly.pdbx_seq_one_letter_code
_entity_poly.pdbx_strand_id
1 'polypeptide(L)'
;MPAPGVLSPFLQWWRQATNDKVQPQNQGRHLVHKQCLAAAVTFTISLSALASPVPQEELEECQRIENSAKQVMKTRQQGVPMASVLEMAEAAGKQNEYVGEVFKTLIREAYEIPQYSSESLQQKAISDFHSNFYKACIVTAEKRANANG
;
A
#
# COMPACT_ATOMS: atom_id res chain seq x y z
N MET A 1 16.02 20.91 -13.92
CA MET A 1 16.02 19.59 -14.58
C MET A 1 16.51 18.59 -13.55
N PRO A 2 15.68 17.71 -12.97
CA PRO A 2 16.18 16.71 -12.04
C PRO A 2 16.78 15.52 -12.81
N ALA A 3 17.85 14.97 -12.25
CA ALA A 3 18.70 13.92 -12.84
C ALA A 3 17.96 12.59 -13.04
N PRO A 4 18.33 11.79 -14.05
CA PRO A 4 17.77 10.46 -14.24
C PRO A 4 18.50 9.46 -13.34
N GLY A 5 17.78 8.72 -12.49
CA GLY A 5 18.28 7.42 -12.04
C GLY A 5 18.09 7.02 -10.58
N VAL A 6 17.58 7.87 -9.69
CA VAL A 6 17.21 7.42 -8.35
C VAL A 6 15.71 7.15 -8.33
N LEU A 7 15.33 5.88 -8.44
CA LEU A 7 13.94 5.47 -8.22
C LEU A 7 13.57 5.88 -6.79
N SER A 8 12.46 6.62 -6.65
CA SER A 8 11.90 6.96 -5.34
C SER A 8 11.72 5.69 -4.50
N PRO A 9 11.95 5.74 -3.17
CA PRO A 9 11.68 4.61 -2.26
C PRO A 9 10.27 4.02 -2.44
N PHE A 10 9.30 4.82 -2.92
CA PHE A 10 7.96 4.35 -3.27
C PHE A 10 7.92 3.49 -4.55
N LEU A 11 8.66 3.86 -5.60
CA LEU A 11 8.81 2.99 -6.78
C LEU A 11 9.58 1.72 -6.43
N GLN A 12 10.51 1.80 -5.48
CA GLN A 12 11.27 0.66 -4.99
C GLN A 12 10.39 -0.26 -4.14
N TRP A 13 9.55 0.29 -3.25
CA TRP A 13 8.54 -0.45 -2.49
C TRP A 13 7.44 -1.02 -3.39
N TRP A 14 6.95 -0.28 -4.38
CA TRP A 14 5.96 -0.76 -5.36
C TRP A 14 6.52 -1.87 -6.24
N ARG A 15 7.79 -1.77 -6.66
CA ARG A 15 8.51 -2.85 -7.36
C ARG A 15 8.69 -4.08 -6.44
N GLN A 16 9.03 -3.89 -5.17
CA GLN A 16 9.18 -5.01 -4.23
C GLN A 16 7.82 -5.70 -3.96
N ALA A 17 6.76 -4.92 -3.75
CA ALA A 17 5.40 -5.41 -3.53
C ALA A 17 4.79 -6.13 -4.75
N THR A 18 5.23 -5.79 -5.96
CA THR A 18 4.86 -6.51 -7.19
C THR A 18 5.75 -7.73 -7.46
N ASN A 19 7.01 -7.74 -7.01
CA ASN A 19 7.91 -8.90 -7.14
C ASN A 19 7.57 -10.07 -6.19
N ASP A 20 7.01 -9.80 -4.99
CA ASP A 20 6.56 -10.88 -4.07
C ASP A 20 5.40 -11.72 -4.64
N LYS A 21 4.78 -11.28 -5.75
CA LYS A 21 3.68 -12.00 -6.43
C LYS A 21 4.13 -12.90 -7.60
N VAL A 22 5.44 -13.09 -7.82
CA VAL A 22 5.95 -14.05 -8.84
C VAL A 22 7.10 -14.89 -8.29
N GLN A 23 6.79 -15.77 -7.33
CA GLN A 23 7.50 -17.06 -7.26
C GLN A 23 6.61 -18.12 -7.94
N PRO A 24 6.96 -18.62 -9.14
CA PRO A 24 6.48 -19.93 -9.54
C PRO A 24 7.21 -20.93 -8.64
N GLN A 25 6.48 -21.54 -7.71
CA GLN A 25 6.94 -22.75 -7.02
C GLN A 25 7.04 -23.87 -8.05
N ASN A 26 8.15 -23.93 -8.78
CA ASN A 26 8.47 -25.03 -9.67
C ASN A 26 9.91 -25.44 -9.42
N GLN A 27 10.08 -26.40 -8.51
CA GLN A 27 11.30 -27.18 -8.43
C GLN A 27 10.96 -28.66 -8.33
N GLY A 28 10.35 -29.17 -9.40
CA GLY A 28 10.46 -30.57 -9.74
C GLY A 28 11.89 -30.87 -10.20
N ARG A 29 12.66 -31.58 -9.38
CA ARG A 29 13.82 -32.33 -9.85
C ARG A 29 13.52 -33.83 -9.71
N HIS A 30 13.26 -34.43 -10.87
CA HIS A 30 13.27 -35.87 -11.10
C HIS A 30 14.49 -36.51 -10.44
N LEU A 31 14.25 -37.46 -9.52
CA LEU A 31 15.19 -38.54 -9.26
C LEU A 31 14.49 -39.86 -9.61
N VAL A 32 14.94 -40.38 -10.76
CA VAL A 32 14.73 -41.67 -11.41
C VAL A 32 13.91 -42.71 -10.63
N HIS A 33 12.80 -43.07 -11.26
CA HIS A 33 11.92 -44.21 -11.00
C HIS A 33 12.71 -45.51 -10.77
N LYS A 34 12.65 -46.06 -9.56
CA LYS A 34 12.64 -47.51 -9.37
C LYS A 34 11.26 -47.89 -8.85
N GLN A 35 10.58 -48.74 -9.62
CA GLN A 35 9.23 -49.19 -9.33
C GLN A 35 9.20 -49.94 -8.00
N CYS A 36 8.40 -49.45 -7.04
CA CYS A 36 7.84 -50.25 -5.97
C CYS A 36 6.34 -49.95 -5.92
N LEU A 37 5.54 -50.91 -6.37
CA LEU A 37 4.09 -50.91 -6.24
C LEU A 37 3.74 -51.05 -4.75
N ALA A 38 3.22 -49.98 -4.15
CA ALA A 38 2.43 -50.05 -2.93
C ALA A 38 1.41 -48.90 -2.96
N ALA A 39 0.13 -49.26 -3.04
CA ALA A 39 -0.97 -48.31 -3.04
C ALA A 39 -1.04 -47.60 -1.68
N ALA A 40 -0.62 -46.33 -1.64
CA ALA A 40 -0.91 -45.43 -0.55
C ALA A 40 -1.61 -44.20 -1.15
N VAL A 41 -2.93 -44.15 -1.02
CA VAL A 41 -3.74 -42.99 -1.38
C VAL A 41 -3.39 -41.87 -0.41
N THR A 42 -2.44 -41.02 -0.78
CA THR A 42 -2.12 -39.83 0.00
C THR A 42 -3.25 -38.82 -0.16
N PHE A 43 -4.08 -38.72 0.86
CA PHE A 43 -5.14 -37.72 0.99
C PHE A 43 -4.47 -36.34 1.06
N THR A 44 -4.43 -35.61 -0.06
CA THR A 44 -4.01 -34.21 -0.07
C THR A 44 -5.08 -33.39 0.62
N ILE A 45 -4.89 -33.09 1.91
CA ILE A 45 -5.71 -32.10 2.61
C ILE A 45 -5.36 -30.75 2.00
N SER A 46 -6.14 -30.31 1.02
CA SER A 46 -6.12 -28.93 0.54
C SER A 46 -6.61 -28.04 1.67
N LEU A 47 -5.68 -27.43 2.40
CA LEU A 47 -6.00 -26.41 3.40
C LEU A 47 -6.43 -25.15 2.64
N SER A 48 -7.71 -25.03 2.36
CA SER A 48 -8.29 -23.78 1.84
C SER A 48 -8.20 -22.74 2.95
N ALA A 49 -7.23 -21.83 2.86
CA ALA A 49 -7.16 -20.67 3.73
C ALA A 49 -8.46 -19.87 3.59
N LEU A 50 -9.29 -19.87 4.63
CA LEU A 50 -10.48 -19.02 4.69
C LEU A 50 -9.98 -17.59 4.96
N ALA A 51 -10.03 -16.74 3.95
CA ALA A 51 -9.74 -15.33 4.16
C ALA A 51 -10.78 -14.74 5.13
N SER A 52 -10.31 -14.18 6.24
CA SER A 52 -11.20 -13.50 7.18
C SER A 52 -11.69 -12.19 6.53
N PRO A 53 -12.99 -11.89 6.59
CA PRO A 53 -13.49 -10.62 6.07
C PRO A 53 -12.87 -9.46 6.85
N VAL A 54 -12.53 -8.38 6.15
CA VAL A 54 -12.02 -7.17 6.78
C VAL A 54 -13.11 -6.58 7.69
N PRO A 55 -12.82 -6.29 8.97
CA PRO A 55 -13.77 -5.64 9.87
C PRO A 55 -14.24 -4.29 9.33
N GLN A 56 -15.52 -3.94 9.57
CA GLN A 56 -16.09 -2.66 9.12
C GLN A 56 -15.32 -1.45 9.65
N GLU A 57 -14.82 -1.52 10.88
CA GLU A 57 -14.01 -0.46 11.51
C GLU A 57 -12.69 -0.17 10.75
N GLU A 58 -12.06 -1.21 10.19
CA GLU A 58 -10.85 -1.07 9.36
C GLU A 58 -11.19 -0.46 7.99
N LEU A 59 -12.36 -0.80 7.43
CA LEU A 59 -12.83 -0.15 6.19
C LEU A 59 -13.09 1.35 6.40
N GLU A 60 -13.71 1.71 7.53
CA GLU A 60 -13.93 3.11 7.90
C GLU A 60 -12.61 3.85 8.15
N GLU A 61 -11.61 3.20 8.73
CA GLU A 61 -10.27 3.76 8.87
C GLU A 61 -9.63 4.01 7.50
N CYS A 62 -9.75 3.07 6.56
CA CYS A 62 -9.27 3.27 5.20
C CYS A 62 -9.96 4.45 4.49
N GLN A 63 -11.26 4.66 4.74
CA GLN A 63 -11.99 5.83 4.25
C GLN A 63 -11.47 7.15 4.87
N ARG A 64 -11.14 7.15 6.17
CA ARG A 64 -10.54 8.34 6.82
C ARG A 64 -9.16 8.66 6.24
N ILE A 65 -8.35 7.63 5.99
CA ILE A 65 -7.01 7.78 5.42
C ILE A 65 -7.07 8.32 4.00
N GLU A 66 -7.91 7.76 3.12
CA GLU A 66 -8.01 8.26 1.73
C GLU A 66 -8.50 9.71 1.67
N ASN A 67 -9.46 10.09 2.53
CA ASN A 67 -9.98 11.45 2.57
C ASN A 67 -8.91 12.45 3.02
N SER A 68 -8.10 12.06 4.01
CA SER A 68 -6.93 12.83 4.44
C SER A 68 -5.90 12.94 3.31
N ALA A 69 -5.63 11.85 2.59
CA ALA A 69 -4.72 11.81 1.45
C ALA A 69 -5.16 12.78 0.35
N LYS A 70 -6.46 12.79 0.02
CA LYS A 70 -7.06 13.73 -0.94
C LYS A 70 -6.88 15.18 -0.53
N GLN A 71 -7.08 15.50 0.76
CA GLN A 71 -6.91 16.86 1.23
C GLN A 71 -5.44 17.31 1.19
N VAL A 72 -4.51 16.45 1.61
CA VAL A 72 -3.08 16.73 1.52
C VAL A 72 -2.63 16.93 0.07
N MET A 73 -3.10 16.09 -0.86
CA MET A 73 -2.77 16.25 -2.28
C MET A 73 -3.38 17.53 -2.88
N LYS A 74 -4.60 17.91 -2.49
CA LYS A 74 -5.17 19.22 -2.89
C LYS A 74 -4.28 20.37 -2.43
N THR A 75 -3.89 20.36 -1.15
CA THR A 75 -2.98 21.37 -0.57
C THR A 75 -1.65 21.42 -1.32
N ARG A 76 -1.09 20.25 -1.68
CA ARG A 76 0.12 20.16 -2.50
C ARG A 76 -0.06 20.79 -3.89
N GLN A 77 -1.15 20.45 -4.59
CA GLN A 77 -1.44 20.95 -5.94
C GLN A 77 -1.78 22.46 -5.95
N GLN A 78 -2.23 23.01 -4.82
CA GLN A 78 -2.40 24.45 -4.60
C GLN A 78 -1.07 25.21 -4.38
N GLY A 79 0.05 24.49 -4.23
CA GLY A 79 1.37 25.10 -4.07
C GLY A 79 1.69 25.56 -2.66
N VAL A 80 0.97 25.07 -1.65
CA VAL A 80 1.30 25.34 -0.25
C VAL A 80 2.69 24.77 0.06
N PRO A 81 3.58 25.48 0.77
CA PRO A 81 4.90 24.96 1.15
C PRO A 81 4.81 23.76 2.11
N MET A 82 5.68 22.76 1.92
CA MET A 82 5.69 21.53 2.73
C MET A 82 5.83 21.81 4.23
N ALA A 83 6.69 22.75 4.60
CA ALA A 83 6.95 23.11 5.99
C ALA A 83 5.66 23.53 6.72
N SER A 84 4.80 24.32 6.07
CA SER A 84 3.53 24.77 6.65
C SER A 84 2.56 23.61 6.87
N VAL A 85 2.53 22.63 5.96
CA VAL A 85 1.65 21.46 6.10
C VAL A 85 2.20 20.49 7.15
N LEU A 86 3.53 20.36 7.26
CA LEU A 86 4.17 19.55 8.31
C LEU A 86 3.90 20.12 9.72
N GLU A 87 3.92 21.43 9.89
CA GLU A 87 3.56 22.07 11.18
C GLU A 87 2.13 21.69 11.62
N MET A 88 1.18 21.63 10.67
CA MET A 88 -0.17 21.16 10.96
C MET A 88 -0.19 19.68 11.39
N ALA A 89 0.61 18.83 10.75
CA ALA A 89 0.74 17.42 11.13
C ALA A 89 1.39 17.25 12.52
N GLU A 90 2.36 18.08 12.88
CA GLU A 90 2.94 18.12 14.21
C GLU A 90 1.92 18.54 15.27
N ALA A 91 1.09 19.55 14.96
CA ALA A 91 0.00 19.96 15.84
C ALA A 91 -1.03 18.85 16.05
N ALA A 92 -1.40 18.11 14.99
CA ALA A 92 -2.26 16.93 15.10
C ALA A 92 -1.61 15.81 15.93
N GLY A 93 -0.30 15.60 15.75
CA GLY A 93 0.51 14.64 16.51
C GLY A 93 0.54 14.89 18.01
N LYS A 94 0.45 16.16 18.45
CA LYS A 94 0.33 16.51 19.88
C LYS A 94 -0.98 16.04 20.51
N GLN A 95 -2.03 15.86 19.71
CA GLN A 95 -3.33 15.36 20.17
C GLN A 95 -3.42 13.84 20.06
N ASN A 96 -2.88 13.30 18.96
CA ASN A 96 -2.84 11.86 18.70
C ASN A 96 -1.62 11.54 17.83
N GLU A 97 -0.66 10.82 18.41
CA GLU A 97 0.60 10.47 17.75
C GLU A 97 0.38 9.71 16.43
N TYR A 98 -0.51 8.71 16.44
CA TYR A 98 -0.85 7.94 15.24
C TYR A 98 -1.37 8.84 14.12
N VAL A 99 -2.30 9.75 14.43
CA VAL A 99 -2.82 10.70 13.44
C VAL A 99 -1.72 11.60 12.89
N GLY A 100 -0.83 12.10 13.75
CA GLY A 100 0.32 12.90 13.33
C GLY A 100 1.23 12.17 12.36
N GLU A 101 1.58 10.91 12.65
CA GLU A 101 2.44 10.10 11.78
C GLU A 101 1.77 9.71 10.46
N VAL A 102 0.46 9.45 10.46
CA VAL A 102 -0.32 9.27 9.23
C VAL A 102 -0.22 10.52 8.36
N PHE A 103 -0.48 11.71 8.91
CA PHE A 103 -0.37 12.96 8.13
C PHE A 103 1.04 13.22 7.63
N LYS A 104 2.08 13.02 8.45
CA LYS A 104 3.49 13.18 8.01
C LYS A 104 3.82 12.27 6.83
N THR A 105 3.33 11.03 6.85
CA THR A 105 3.51 10.09 5.74
C THR A 105 2.80 10.58 4.48
N LEU A 106 1.52 10.96 4.59
CA LEU A 106 0.75 11.51 3.47
C LEU A 106 1.42 12.74 2.87
N ILE A 107 1.92 13.66 3.71
CA ILE A 107 2.60 14.87 3.26
C ILE A 107 3.88 14.53 2.52
N ARG A 108 4.73 13.65 3.07
CA ARG A 108 5.97 13.24 2.41
C ARG A 108 5.70 12.70 1.01
N GLU A 109 4.77 11.76 0.90
CA GLU A 109 4.42 11.13 -0.38
C GLU A 109 3.76 12.13 -1.36
N ALA A 110 2.95 13.06 -0.87
CA ALA A 110 2.32 14.05 -1.74
C ALA A 110 3.34 15.00 -2.38
N TYR A 111 4.38 15.39 -1.64
CA TYR A 111 5.36 16.36 -2.14
C TYR A 111 6.39 15.78 -3.13
N GLU A 112 6.50 14.45 -3.22
CA GLU A 112 7.21 13.76 -4.31
C GLU A 112 6.49 13.94 -5.67
N ILE A 113 5.19 14.23 -5.65
CA ILE A 113 4.41 14.50 -6.85
C ILE A 113 4.52 16.01 -7.19
N PRO A 114 4.84 16.36 -8.45
CA PRO A 114 4.96 17.75 -8.84
C PRO A 114 3.62 18.47 -8.71
N GLN A 115 3.68 19.77 -8.41
CA GLN A 115 2.54 20.65 -8.59
C GLN A 115 2.32 20.85 -10.09
N TYR A 116 1.16 20.46 -10.58
CA TYR A 116 0.80 20.66 -11.98
C TYR A 116 0.18 22.05 -12.19
N SER A 117 0.41 22.64 -13.35
CA SER A 117 -0.24 23.88 -13.77
C SER A 117 -1.62 23.65 -14.41
N SER A 118 -1.85 22.45 -14.95
CA SER A 118 -3.11 22.07 -15.57
C SER A 118 -4.09 21.53 -14.53
N GLU A 119 -5.30 22.09 -14.51
CA GLU A 119 -6.39 21.62 -13.63
C GLU A 119 -6.69 20.13 -13.84
N SER A 120 -6.70 19.65 -15.09
CA SER A 120 -6.94 18.24 -15.39
C SER A 120 -5.88 17.33 -14.76
N LEU A 121 -4.61 17.71 -14.83
CA LEU A 121 -3.52 16.96 -14.21
C LEU A 121 -3.56 17.03 -12.69
N GLN A 122 -3.93 18.18 -12.11
CA GLN A 122 -4.15 18.32 -10.67
C GLN A 122 -5.24 17.37 -10.19
N GLN A 123 -6.41 17.37 -10.85
CA GLN A 123 -7.52 16.49 -10.48
C GLN A 123 -7.16 15.01 -10.63
N LYS A 124 -6.42 14.66 -11.69
CA LYS A 124 -5.90 13.30 -11.85
C LYS A 124 -4.96 12.92 -10.71
N ALA A 125 -4.00 13.77 -10.37
CA ALA A 125 -3.07 13.52 -9.26
C ALA A 125 -3.81 13.36 -7.93
N ILE A 126 -4.81 14.20 -7.65
CA ILE A 126 -5.67 14.10 -6.46
C ILE A 126 -6.42 12.77 -6.43
N SER A 127 -7.04 12.38 -7.54
CA SER A 127 -7.84 11.14 -7.64
C SER A 127 -6.97 9.88 -7.53
N ASP A 128 -5.83 9.86 -8.21
CA ASP A 128 -4.88 8.75 -8.15
C ASP A 128 -4.30 8.60 -6.75
N PHE A 129 -3.88 9.70 -6.12
CA PHE A 129 -3.32 9.69 -4.77
C PHE A 129 -4.34 9.21 -3.73
N HIS A 130 -5.57 9.73 -3.77
CA HIS A 130 -6.70 9.28 -2.95
C HIS A 130 -6.91 7.76 -3.07
N SER A 131 -7.03 7.28 -4.31
CA SER A 131 -7.34 5.87 -4.59
C SER A 131 -6.20 4.92 -4.21
N ASN A 132 -4.94 5.36 -4.36
CA ASN A 132 -3.78 4.55 -4.02
C ASN A 132 -3.66 4.33 -2.51
N PHE A 133 -3.93 5.36 -1.70
CA PHE A 133 -3.92 5.23 -0.24
C PHE A 133 -5.06 4.35 0.27
N TYR A 134 -6.25 4.42 -0.34
CA TYR A 134 -7.33 3.49 -0.02
C TYR A 134 -6.93 2.05 -0.30
N LYS A 135 -6.41 1.77 -1.50
CA LYS A 135 -5.96 0.42 -1.89
C LYS A 135 -4.88 -0.11 -0.96
N ALA A 136 -3.88 0.71 -0.63
CA ALA A 136 -2.80 0.32 0.28
C ALA A 136 -3.32 0.01 1.68
N CYS A 137 -4.29 0.78 2.18
CA CYS A 137 -4.93 0.53 3.47
C CYS A 137 -5.70 -0.80 3.46
N ILE A 138 -6.55 -1.04 2.45
CA ILE A 138 -7.32 -2.29 2.33
C ILE A 138 -6.39 -3.51 2.32
N VAL A 139 -5.32 -3.49 1.51
CA VAL A 139 -4.33 -4.58 1.47
C VAL A 139 -3.69 -4.82 2.84
N THR A 140 -3.47 -3.76 3.62
CA THR A 140 -2.90 -3.88 4.97
C THR A 140 -3.93 -4.44 5.96
N ALA A 141 -5.18 -4.00 5.89
CA ALA A 141 -6.27 -4.49 6.72
C ALA A 141 -6.56 -5.98 6.46
N GLU A 142 -6.59 -6.41 5.20
CA GLU A 142 -6.73 -7.82 4.82
C GLU A 142 -5.61 -8.68 5.42
N LYS A 143 -4.36 -8.20 5.38
CA LYS A 143 -3.22 -8.91 5.98
C LYS A 143 -3.37 -9.06 7.50
N ARG A 144 -3.86 -8.03 8.18
CA ARG A 144 -4.12 -8.09 9.64
C ARG A 144 -5.24 -9.06 9.97
N ALA A 145 -6.34 -9.03 9.20
CA ALA A 145 -7.46 -9.96 9.38
C ALA A 145 -7.00 -11.42 9.25
N ASN A 146 -6.21 -11.72 8.23
CA ASN A 146 -5.69 -13.08 7.99
C ASN A 146 -4.62 -13.53 8.99
N ALA A 147 -3.95 -12.61 9.69
CA ALA A 147 -2.99 -12.96 10.73
C ALA A 147 -3.66 -13.26 12.08
N ASN A 148 -4.89 -12.78 12.26
CA ASN A 148 -5.66 -12.88 13.51
C ASN A 148 -6.76 -13.95 13.46
N GLY A 149 -7.00 -14.57 12.29
CA GLY A 149 -7.99 -15.64 12.06
C GLY A 149 -7.33 -17.01 11.95
#